data_AF-A0A1G1MQL9-F1
#
_entry.id   AF-A0A1G1MQL9-F1
#
_cell.length_a   1.000
_cell.length_b   1.000
_cell.length_c   1.000
_cell.angle_alpha   90.00
_cell.angle_beta   90.00
_cell.angle_gamma   90.00
#
_symmetry.space_group_name_H-M   'P 1'
#
loop_
_entity.id
_entity.type
_entity.pdbx_description
1 polymer ?
#
loop_
_entity_poly.entity_id
_entity_poly.type
_entity_poly.pdbx_seq_one_letter_code
_entity_poly.pdbx_strand_id
1 'polypeptide(L)'
;MRILSAKLLDMKEQAESKKISQERKTQIGSGDRSEKIRTYNFPDRRVTDHRINFTSHRLEAVLEGDMDELSDALLKAVEEKRRSHE
;
A
#
# COMPACT_ATOMS: atom_id res chain seq x y z
N MET A 1 10.17 42.08 11.14
CA MET A 1 10.56 40.67 11.29
C MET A 1 9.40 39.68 11.42
N ARG A 2 8.36 39.92 12.27
CA ARG A 2 7.21 38.99 12.44
C ARG A 2 6.54 38.52 11.14
N ILE A 3 6.28 39.43 10.19
CA ILE A 3 5.60 39.10 8.93
C ILE A 3 6.46 38.19 8.05
N LEU A 4 7.78 38.40 8.02
CA LEU A 4 8.69 37.57 7.23
C LEU A 4 8.79 36.16 7.81
N SER A 5 8.93 36.03 9.13
CA SER A 5 8.94 34.72 9.81
C SER A 5 7.63 33.95 9.61
N ALA A 6 6.48 34.63 9.68
CA ALA A 6 5.19 34.01 9.41
C ALA A 6 5.08 33.50 7.96
N LYS A 7 5.52 34.29 6.98
CA LYS A 7 5.53 33.86 5.56
C LYS A 7 6.46 32.67 5.30
N LEU A 8 7.64 32.66 5.92
CA LEU A 8 8.58 31.54 5.79
C LEU A 8 8.04 30.25 6.41
N LEU A 9 7.34 30.36 7.54
CA LEU A 9 6.68 29.22 8.17
C LEU A 9 5.57 28.66 7.28
N ASP A 10 4.67 29.51 6.78
CA ASP A 10 3.58 29.12 5.86
C ASP A 10 4.13 28.44 4.59
N MET A 11 5.20 28.97 3.99
CA MET A 11 5.86 28.33 2.84
C MET A 11 6.38 26.92 3.17
N LYS A 12 6.96 26.72 4.36
CA LYS A 12 7.47 25.42 4.79
C LYS A 12 6.32 24.43 5.02
N GLU A 13 5.28 24.85 5.73
CA GLU A 13 4.09 24.01 5.99
C GLU A 13 3.39 23.61 4.69
N GLN A 14 3.26 24.54 3.74
CA GLN A 14 2.72 24.23 2.42
C GLN A 14 3.60 23.26 1.64
N ALA A 15 4.93 23.40 1.70
CA ALA A 15 5.85 22.48 1.04
C ALA A 15 5.75 21.06 1.63
N GLU A 16 5.69 20.95 2.95
CA GLU A 16 5.55 19.68 3.65
C GLU A 16 4.20 19.00 3.36
N SER A 17 3.11 19.76 3.43
CA SER A 17 1.77 19.28 3.07
C SER A 17 1.71 18.80 1.62
N LYS A 18 2.31 19.54 0.67
CA LYS A 18 2.40 19.12 -0.73
C LYS A 18 3.18 17.81 -0.89
N LYS A 19 4.31 17.66 -0.19
CA LYS A 19 5.10 16.43 -0.21
C LYS A 19 4.30 15.24 0.29
N ILE A 20 3.66 15.36 1.45
CA ILE A 20 2.83 14.30 2.05
C ILE A 20 1.66 13.94 1.12
N SER A 21 1.00 14.95 0.55
CA SER A 21 -0.12 14.75 -0.37
C SER A 21 0.30 14.00 -1.64
N GLN A 22 1.46 14.34 -2.20
CA GLN A 22 2.02 13.64 -3.36
C GLN A 22 2.38 12.19 -3.02
N GLU A 23 3.09 11.95 -1.93
CA GLU A 23 3.45 10.60 -1.48
C GLU A 23 2.21 9.74 -1.25
N ARG A 24 1.20 10.29 -0.58
CA ARG A 24 -0.09 9.62 -0.37
C ARG A 24 -0.79 9.30 -1.69
N LYS A 25 -0.79 10.23 -2.64
CA LYS A 25 -1.41 10.03 -3.95
C LYS A 25 -0.73 8.89 -4.71
N THR A 26 0.60 8.80 -4.65
CA THR A 26 1.35 7.69 -5.25
C THR A 26 1.04 6.35 -4.58
N GLN A 27 0.87 6.32 -3.26
CA GLN A 27 0.53 5.08 -2.54
C GLN A 27 -0.89 4.58 -2.80
N ILE A 28 -1.86 5.49 -2.94
CA ILE A 28 -3.27 5.14 -3.18
C ILE A 28 -3.52 4.79 -4.65
N GLY A 29 -2.76 5.39 -5.58
CA GLY A 29 -2.98 5.23 -7.01
C GLY A 29 -4.20 6.00 -7.51
N SER A 30 -4.88 5.48 -8.53
CA SER A 30 -6.10 6.06 -9.10
C SER A 30 -7.38 5.67 -8.36
N GLY A 31 -7.32 4.61 -7.55
CA GLY A 31 -8.48 4.03 -6.88
C GLY A 31 -9.40 3.22 -7.82
N ASP A 32 -9.00 3.00 -9.07
CA ASP A 32 -9.74 2.17 -10.01
C ASP A 32 -9.65 0.67 -9.64
N ARG A 33 -10.68 -0.09 -10.00
CA ARG A 33 -10.76 -1.54 -9.77
C ARG A 33 -9.69 -2.33 -10.53
N SER A 34 -9.15 -1.75 -11.60
CA SER A 34 -8.02 -2.33 -12.34
C SER A 34 -6.74 -2.38 -11.49
N GLU A 35 -6.53 -1.40 -10.61
CA GLU A 35 -5.35 -1.26 -9.74
C GLU A 35 -5.49 -1.95 -8.38
N LYS A 36 -6.55 -2.75 -8.17
CA LYS A 36 -6.78 -3.45 -6.90
C LYS A 36 -5.58 -4.34 -6.54
N ILE A 37 -5.06 -4.18 -5.33
CA ILE A 37 -3.97 -5.02 -4.82
C ILE A 37 -4.47 -6.39 -4.32
N ARG A 38 -5.74 -6.47 -3.89
CA ARG A 38 -6.31 -7.67 -3.28
C ARG A 38 -7.82 -7.76 -3.52
N THR A 39 -8.34 -8.98 -3.54
CA THR A 39 -9.78 -9.25 -3.59
C THR A 39 -10.15 -10.21 -2.48
N TYR A 40 -11.13 -9.83 -1.66
CA TYR A 40 -11.75 -10.67 -0.64
C TYR A 40 -13.06 -11.21 -1.20
N ASN A 41 -13.12 -12.52 -1.46
CA ASN A 41 -14.29 -13.19 -2.02
C ASN A 41 -14.97 -14.00 -0.91
N PHE A 42 -16.06 -13.45 -0.36
CA PHE A 42 -16.83 -14.03 0.73
C PHE A 42 -17.55 -15.34 0.35
N PRO A 43 -18.28 -15.43 -0.79
CA PRO A 43 -18.88 -16.70 -1.21
C PRO A 43 -17.90 -17.87 -1.31
N ASP A 44 -16.71 -17.62 -1.87
CA ASP A 44 -15.68 -18.65 -2.07
C ASP A 44 -14.69 -18.75 -0.89
N ARG A 45 -14.91 -17.99 0.19
CA ARG A 45 -14.04 -17.87 1.37
C ARG A 45 -12.55 -17.70 1.04
N ARG A 46 -12.22 -16.93 0.01
CA ARG A 46 -10.82 -16.75 -0.43
C ARG A 46 -10.37 -15.29 -0.47
N VAL A 47 -9.07 -15.12 -0.34
CA VAL A 47 -8.37 -13.85 -0.49
C VAL A 47 -7.32 -14.02 -1.58
N THR A 48 -7.37 -13.18 -2.61
CA THR A 48 -6.40 -13.19 -3.71
C THR A 48 -5.62 -11.88 -3.72
N ASP A 49 -4.29 -11.94 -3.62
CA ASP A 49 -3.39 -10.80 -3.78
C ASP A 49 -2.89 -10.75 -5.23
N HIS A 50 -3.26 -9.69 -5.95
CA HIS A 50 -2.99 -9.52 -7.38
C HIS A 50 -1.56 -9.08 -7.69
N ARG A 51 -0.79 -8.65 -6.67
CA ARG A 51 0.61 -8.23 -6.88
C ARG A 51 1.53 -9.40 -7.20
N ILE A 52 1.16 -10.59 -6.72
CA ILE A 52 1.93 -11.83 -6.83
C ILE A 52 1.06 -13.02 -7.30
N ASN A 53 -0.22 -12.79 -7.62
CA ASN A 53 -1.21 -13.81 -7.99
C ASN A 53 -1.36 -14.93 -6.94
N PHE A 54 -1.19 -14.59 -5.66
CA PHE A 54 -1.32 -15.53 -4.55
C PHE A 54 -2.77 -15.61 -4.08
N THR A 55 -3.27 -16.81 -3.80
CA THR A 55 -4.63 -17.02 -3.28
C THR A 55 -4.59 -17.89 -2.03
N SER A 56 -5.17 -17.40 -0.93
CA SER A 56 -5.43 -18.17 0.28
C SER A 56 -6.93 -18.42 0.43
N HIS A 57 -7.30 -19.62 0.86
CA HIS A 57 -8.69 -20.04 1.11
C HIS A 57 -9.10 -19.87 2.59
N ARG A 58 -8.31 -19.10 3.35
CA ARG A 58 -8.51 -18.88 4.80
C ARG A 58 -9.05 -17.47 5.07
N LEU A 59 -10.12 -17.06 4.36
CA LEU A 59 -10.66 -15.70 4.47
C LEU A 59 -10.97 -15.27 5.92
N GLU A 60 -11.61 -16.15 6.70
CA GLU A 60 -12.01 -15.83 8.08
C GLU A 60 -10.79 -15.56 8.97
N ALA A 61 -9.75 -16.40 8.88
CA ALA A 61 -8.51 -16.22 9.64
C ALA A 61 -7.79 -14.91 9.25
N VAL A 62 -7.75 -14.60 7.94
CA VAL A 62 -7.17 -13.35 7.43
C VAL A 62 -7.93 -12.13 7.95
N LEU A 63 -9.27 -12.20 8.03
CA LEU A 63 -10.08 -11.11 8.58
C LEU A 63 -9.93 -10.98 10.11
N GLU A 64 -9.63 -12.08 10.80
CA GLU A 64 -9.35 -12.10 12.24
C GLU A 64 -7.92 -11.65 12.59
N GLY A 65 -7.05 -11.51 11.58
CA GLY A 65 -5.70 -10.93 11.72
C GLY A 65 -4.55 -11.92 11.49
N ASP A 66 -4.83 -13.19 11.17
CA ASP A 66 -3.82 -14.16 10.76
C ASP A 66 -3.32 -13.82 9.34
N MET A 67 -2.25 -13.03 9.29
CA MET A 67 -1.68 -12.47 8.06
C MET A 67 -0.33 -13.08 7.68
N ASP A 68 0.15 -14.07 8.43
CA ASP A 68 1.51 -14.61 8.32
C ASP A 68 1.71 -15.23 6.93
N GLU A 69 0.82 -16.13 6.53
CA GLU A 69 0.84 -16.80 5.23
C GLU A 69 0.95 -15.80 4.06
N LEU A 70 0.18 -14.71 4.14
CA LEU A 70 0.11 -13.72 3.08
C LEU A 70 1.33 -12.78 3.09
N SER A 71 1.83 -12.45 4.27
CA SER A 71 3.00 -11.57 4.45
C SER A 71 4.28 -12.27 4.02
N ASP A 72 4.44 -13.55 4.36
CA ASP A 72 5.56 -14.39 3.95
C ASP A 72 5.61 -14.58 2.43
N ALA A 73 4.45 -14.87 1.82
CA ALA A 73 4.35 -14.98 0.36
C ALA A 73 4.77 -13.69 -0.36
N LEU A 74 4.40 -12.53 0.18
CA LEU A 74 4.80 -11.24 -0.36
C LEU A 74 6.29 -10.96 -0.18
N LEU A 75 6.84 -11.21 1.01
CA LEU A 75 8.25 -10.98 1.29
C LEU A 75 9.13 -11.83 0.35
N LYS A 76 8.81 -13.11 0.22
CA LYS A 76 9.50 -14.03 -0.69
C LYS A 76 9.47 -13.53 -2.14
N ALA A 77 8.30 -13.10 -2.62
CA ALA A 77 8.17 -12.57 -3.97
C ALA A 77 8.97 -11.28 -4.20
N VAL A 78 9.11 -10.42 -3.17
CA VAL A 78 9.95 -9.22 -3.23
C VAL A 78 11.44 -9.61 -3.31
N GLU A 79 11.89 -10.56 -2.51
CA GLU A 79 13.26 -11.07 -2.55
C GLU A 79 13.60 -11.69 -3.91
N GLU A 80 12.71 -12.50 -4.47
CA GLU A 80 12.86 -13.09 -5.79
C GLU A 80 12.95 -12.04 -6.90
N LYS A 81 12.09 -11.01 -6.86
CA LYS A 81 12.15 -9.89 -7.81
C LYS A 81 13.45 -9.09 -7.70
N ARG A 82 13.99 -8.94 -6.50
CA ARG A 82 15.26 -8.25 -6.27
C ARG A 82 16.43 -9.04 -6.85
N ARG A 83 16.47 -10.36 -6.60
CA ARG A 83 17.51 -11.25 -7.13
C ARG A 83 17.48 -11.39 -8.65
N SER A 84 16.31 -11.27 -9.29
CA SER A 84 16.21 -11.36 -10.75
C SER A 84 16.57 -10.06 -11.48
N HIS A 85 16.69 -8.94 -10.77
CA HIS A 85 17.14 -7.65 -11.29
C HIS A 85 18.64 -7.39 -11.09
N GLU A 86 19.35 -8.30 -10.41
CA GLU A 86 20.82 -8.34 -10.31
C GLU A 86 21.42 -9.20 -11.44
#